data_AF-A0A3D5DVI7-F1
#
_entry.id   AF-A0A3D5DVI7-F1
#
_cell.length_a   1.000
_cell.length_b   1.000
_cell.length_c   1.000
_cell.angle_alpha   90.00
_cell.angle_beta   90.00
_cell.angle_gamma   90.00
#
_symmetry.space_group_name_H-M   'P 1'
#
loop_
_entity.id
_entity.type
_entity.pdbx_description
1 polymer ?
#
loop_
_entity_poly.entity_id
_entity_poly.type
_entity_poly.pdbx_seq_one_letter_code
_entity_poly.pdbx_strand_id
1 'polypeptide(L)'
;MTKEDKVRSAMSASQAQAVAVRSSWFPWRHAQQHDHPALQHAHDSRTLGERVADNIASFGGSWPFIFIFLGLIVGWMIINTLFIGYIMHGKAFDPFPYIALNLVLSALAGIQAPIIMMSQNRAAARDEALAQHHYEETQKIDQLLQANTDLTQQVHDLTQKVHVLTERLCQTAS
;
A
#
# COMPACT_ATOMS: atom_id res chain seq x y z
N MET A 1 -45.14 -10.16 14.20
CA MET A 1 -43.69 -10.05 13.94
C MET A 1 -43.16 -11.44 13.69
N THR A 2 -42.80 -11.74 12.44
CA THR A 2 -42.48 -13.09 11.95
C THR A 2 -40.99 -13.38 12.05
N LYS A 3 -40.59 -14.67 12.16
CA LYS A 3 -39.17 -15.07 12.30
C LYS A 3 -38.27 -14.47 11.21
N GLU A 4 -38.82 -14.26 10.02
CA GLU A 4 -38.11 -13.63 8.89
C GLU A 4 -37.75 -12.17 9.14
N ASP A 5 -38.57 -11.41 9.88
CA ASP A 5 -38.28 -10.01 10.24
C ASP A 5 -37.09 -9.92 11.19
N LYS A 6 -36.95 -10.91 12.08
CA LYS A 6 -35.83 -11.00 13.03
C LYS A 6 -34.53 -11.37 12.33
N VAL A 7 -34.58 -12.24 11.32
CA VAL A 7 -33.43 -12.61 10.49
C VAL A 7 -32.99 -11.43 9.62
N ARG A 8 -33.93 -10.73 8.96
CA ARG A 8 -33.64 -9.53 8.16
C ARG A 8 -33.06 -8.41 9.03
N SER A 9 -33.59 -8.21 10.23
CA SER A 9 -33.06 -7.24 11.20
C SER A 9 -31.66 -7.61 11.69
N ALA A 10 -31.42 -8.88 12.05
CA ALA A 10 -30.08 -9.35 12.46
C ALA A 10 -29.05 -9.27 11.31
N MET A 11 -29.46 -9.57 10.09
CA MET A 11 -28.62 -9.51 8.89
C MET A 11 -28.27 -8.06 8.54
N SER A 12 -29.21 -7.12 8.67
CA SER A 12 -28.95 -5.68 8.51
C SER A 12 -28.03 -5.11 9.59
N ALA A 13 -28.15 -5.59 10.84
CA ALA A 13 -27.29 -5.18 11.95
C ALA A 13 -25.85 -5.71 11.80
N SER A 14 -25.70 -6.94 11.30
CA SER A 14 -24.40 -7.53 10.98
C SER A 14 -23.73 -6.85 9.77
N GLN A 15 -24.50 -6.50 8.73
CA GLN A 15 -24.03 -5.70 7.59
C GLN A 15 -23.62 -4.28 8.01
N ALA A 16 -24.38 -3.65 8.90
CA ALA A 16 -24.05 -2.32 9.42
C ALA A 16 -22.74 -2.32 10.24
N GLN A 17 -22.43 -3.40 10.95
CA GLN A 17 -21.15 -3.57 11.65
C GLN A 17 -20.00 -3.91 10.69
N ALA A 18 -20.24 -4.65 9.61
CA ALA A 18 -19.22 -4.96 8.59
C ALA A 18 -18.76 -3.71 7.81
N VAL A 19 -19.62 -2.68 7.68
CA VAL A 19 -19.27 -1.40 7.05
C VAL A 19 -18.58 -0.44 8.03
N ALA A 20 -18.68 -0.66 9.34
CA ALA A 20 -18.07 0.18 10.37
C ALA A 20 -16.59 -0.17 10.67
N VAL A 21 -15.86 -0.74 9.71
CA VAL A 21 -14.42 -0.99 9.85
C VAL A 21 -13.66 0.33 9.68
N ARG A 22 -13.47 1.00 10.82
CA ARG A 22 -12.31 1.83 11.19
C ARG A 22 -11.94 2.92 10.16
N SER A 23 -12.74 3.99 10.10
CA SER A 23 -12.29 5.25 9.52
C SER A 23 -11.18 5.87 10.38
N SER A 24 -9.94 5.44 10.16
CA SER A 24 -8.77 6.09 10.75
C SER A 24 -8.60 7.46 10.09
N TRP A 25 -8.78 8.52 10.87
CA TRP A 25 -8.72 9.94 10.47
C TRP A 25 -7.38 10.42 9.86
N PHE A 26 -6.40 9.54 9.65
CA PHE A 26 -5.06 9.87 9.15
C PHE A 26 -4.64 8.87 8.05
N PRO A 27 -4.25 9.33 6.84
CA PRO A 27 -3.91 8.46 5.70
C PRO A 27 -2.66 7.57 5.84
N TRP A 28 -1.88 7.68 6.93
CA TRP A 28 -0.57 7.01 7.10
C TRP A 28 -0.58 5.79 8.04
N ARG A 29 -1.73 5.35 8.54
CA ARG A 29 -1.76 4.37 9.65
C ARG A 29 -1.62 2.90 9.25
N HIS A 30 -1.44 2.55 7.98
CA HIS A 30 -1.25 1.16 7.57
C HIS A 30 -0.26 1.02 6.41
N ALA A 31 1.05 1.07 6.71
CA ALA A 31 1.95 0.12 6.08
C ALA A 31 1.77 -1.21 6.83
N GLN A 32 0.67 -1.92 6.58
CA GLN A 32 0.66 -3.36 6.83
C GLN A 32 1.59 -3.95 5.78
N GLN A 33 2.89 -3.88 6.07
CA GLN A 33 3.91 -4.49 5.26
C GLN A 33 3.77 -6.00 5.48
N HIS A 34 2.83 -6.60 4.75
CA HIS A 34 2.80 -8.03 4.54
C HIS A 34 4.03 -8.31 3.67
N ASP A 35 5.15 -8.64 4.32
CA ASP A 35 6.35 -9.08 3.64
C ASP A 35 5.99 -10.35 2.86
N HIS A 36 5.73 -10.20 1.56
CA HIS A 36 5.54 -11.34 0.67
C HIS A 36 6.83 -12.15 0.66
N PRO A 37 6.78 -13.48 0.82
CA PRO A 37 7.98 -14.34 0.86
C PRO A 37 8.85 -14.19 -0.40
N ALA A 38 8.23 -13.80 -1.52
CA ALA A 38 8.88 -13.39 -2.75
C ALA A 38 10.00 -12.32 -2.58
N LEU A 39 9.84 -11.40 -1.63
CA LEU A 39 10.73 -10.25 -1.43
C LEU A 39 11.86 -10.52 -0.43
N GLN A 40 11.84 -11.66 0.28
CA GLN A 40 12.84 -11.99 1.30
C GLN A 40 14.24 -12.22 0.72
N HIS A 41 14.33 -12.76 -0.50
CA HIS A 41 15.63 -12.99 -1.16
C HIS A 41 16.37 -11.71 -1.55
N ALA A 42 15.68 -10.57 -1.67
CA ALA A 42 16.29 -9.28 -1.98
C ALA A 42 16.82 -8.52 -0.74
N HIS A 43 16.53 -9.02 0.48
CA HIS A 43 16.85 -8.31 1.72
C HIS A 43 18.24 -8.62 2.31
N ASP A 44 18.93 -9.63 1.79
CA ASP A 44 20.10 -10.22 2.46
C ASP A 44 21.45 -9.51 2.17
N SER A 45 21.42 -8.37 1.46
CA SER A 45 22.62 -7.64 1.04
C SER A 45 22.52 -6.13 1.25
N ARG A 46 21.88 -5.68 2.34
CA ARG A 46 21.69 -4.25 2.61
C ARG A 46 22.97 -3.59 3.11
N THR A 47 23.52 -2.67 2.33
CA THR A 47 24.60 -1.77 2.74
C THR A 47 24.07 -0.68 3.68
N LEU A 48 24.96 -0.09 4.52
CA LEU A 48 24.56 0.98 5.46
C LEU A 48 23.94 2.20 4.75
N GLY A 49 24.37 2.49 3.52
CA GLY A 49 23.81 3.56 2.70
C GLY A 49 22.35 3.34 2.31
N GLU A 50 21.97 2.09 2.01
CA GLU A 50 20.59 1.74 1.67
C GLU A 50 19.65 1.87 2.88
N ARG A 51 20.14 1.57 4.08
CA ARG A 51 19.36 1.74 5.32
C ARG A 51 19.07 3.21 5.61
N VAL A 52 20.06 4.08 5.37
CA VAL A 52 19.91 5.53 5.55
C VAL A 52 18.97 6.10 4.49
N ALA A 53 19.11 5.68 3.23
CA ALA A 53 18.22 6.10 2.15
C ALA A 53 16.76 5.66 2.38
N ASP A 54 16.51 4.43 2.85
CA ASP A 54 15.17 3.96 3.23
C ASP A 54 14.57 4.79 4.37
N ASN A 55 15.39 5.18 5.35
CA ASN A 55 14.94 5.99 6.47
C ASN A 55 14.62 7.43 6.03
N ILE A 56 15.39 7.99 5.09
CA ILE A 56 15.15 9.33 4.53
C ILE A 56 13.92 9.33 3.60
N ALA A 57 13.75 8.30 2.77
CA ALA A 57 12.59 8.18 1.87
C ALA A 57 11.28 8.00 2.65
N SER A 58 11.28 7.19 3.71
CA SER A 58 10.12 7.01 4.59
C SER A 58 9.82 8.26 5.43
N PHE A 59 10.84 9.02 5.83
CA PHE A 59 10.67 10.28 6.55
C PHE A 59 10.17 11.42 5.65
N GLY A 60 10.71 11.55 4.44
CA GLY A 60 10.37 12.60 3.48
C GLY A 60 8.96 12.52 2.90
N GLY A 61 8.32 11.33 2.91
CA GLY A 61 6.93 11.13 2.50
C GLY A 61 5.89 11.37 3.59
N SER A 62 6.32 11.72 4.81
CA SER A 62 5.43 11.88 5.96
C SER A 62 4.87 13.31 6.05
N TRP A 63 3.58 13.44 6.33
CA TRP A 63 2.95 14.74 6.56
C TRP A 63 3.53 15.57 7.73
N PRO A 64 3.98 14.99 8.87
CA PRO A 64 4.64 15.78 9.90
C PRO A 64 5.98 16.41 9.45
N PHE A 65 6.69 15.82 8.47
CA PHE A 65 7.94 16.39 7.95
C PHE A 65 7.72 17.76 7.31
N ILE A 66 6.63 17.92 6.54
CA ILE A 66 6.27 19.18 5.89
C ILE A 66 6.03 20.28 6.92
N PHE A 67 5.34 19.97 8.02
CA PHE A 67 5.07 20.94 9.09
C PHE A 67 6.34 21.33 9.86
N ILE A 68 7.26 20.40 10.12
CA ILE A 68 8.56 20.70 10.74
C ILE A 68 9.39 21.59 9.82
N PHE A 69 9.43 21.29 8.52
CA PHE A 69 10.18 22.06 7.53
C PHE A 69 9.64 23.49 7.39
N LEU A 70 8.31 23.64 7.34
CA LEU A 70 7.65 24.94 7.34
C LEU A 70 7.93 25.72 8.63
N GLY A 71 7.89 25.04 9.78
CA GLY A 71 8.25 25.62 11.08
C GLY A 71 9.71 26.09 11.14
N LEU A 72 10.65 25.37 10.54
CA LEU A 72 12.05 25.75 10.46
C LEU A 72 12.23 27.02 9.61
N ILE A 73 11.56 27.10 8.45
CA ILE A 73 11.59 28.29 7.57
C ILE A 73 11.04 29.51 8.30
N VAL A 74 9.85 29.38 8.91
CA VAL A 74 9.21 30.47 9.65
C VAL A 74 10.02 30.85 10.89
N GLY A 75 10.56 29.87 11.61
CA GLY A 75 11.43 30.08 12.76
C GLY A 75 12.71 30.83 12.40
N TRP A 76 13.36 30.48 11.28
CA TRP A 76 14.53 31.19 10.77
C TRP A 76 14.20 32.63 10.38
N MET A 77 13.06 32.85 9.72
CA MET A 77 12.57 34.19 9.38
C MET A 77 12.35 35.06 10.62
N ILE A 78 11.73 34.49 11.67
CA ILE A 78 11.50 35.15 12.96
C ILE A 78 12.83 35.49 13.66
N ILE A 79 13.75 34.53 13.75
CA ILE A 79 15.06 34.75 14.40
C ILE A 79 15.83 35.83 13.64
N ASN A 80 15.93 35.76 12.31
CA ASN A 80 16.74 36.71 11.55
C ASN A 80 16.14 38.12 11.55
N THR A 81 14.83 38.25 11.30
CA THR A 81 14.17 39.55 11.16
C THR A 81 13.76 40.17 12.49
N LEU A 82 13.17 39.41 13.41
CA LEU A 82 12.67 39.94 14.69
C LEU A 82 13.75 39.94 15.78
N PHE A 83 14.60 38.92 15.86
CA PHE A 83 15.59 38.84 16.94
C PHE A 83 16.87 39.65 16.63
N ILE A 84 17.48 39.45 15.45
CA ILE A 84 18.71 40.19 15.09
C ILE A 84 18.41 41.62 14.64
N GLY A 85 17.37 41.81 13.81
CA GLY A 85 17.04 43.12 13.23
C GLY A 85 16.34 44.09 14.18
N TYR A 86 15.34 43.62 14.94
CA TYR A 86 14.52 44.49 15.79
C TYR A 86 15.02 44.60 17.24
N ILE A 87 15.48 43.49 17.83
CA ILE A 87 15.87 43.46 19.26
C ILE A 87 17.35 43.82 19.47
N MET A 88 18.25 43.34 18.61
CA MET A 88 19.70 43.52 18.82
C MET A 88 20.26 44.84 18.25
N HIS A 89 19.46 45.63 17.52
CA HIS A 89 19.93 46.78 16.70
C HIS A 89 21.16 46.43 15.82
N GLY A 90 21.30 45.14 15.48
CA GLY A 90 22.40 44.63 14.67
C GLY A 90 22.06 44.70 13.20
N LYS A 91 23.07 44.81 12.33
CA LYS A 91 22.87 44.67 10.89
C LYS A 91 22.36 43.26 10.62
N ALA A 92 21.14 43.13 10.10
CA ALA A 92 20.52 41.83 9.82
C ALA A 92 21.49 40.94 9.03
N PHE A 93 21.70 39.71 9.52
CA PHE A 93 22.63 38.76 8.90
C PHE A 93 22.13 38.31 7.53
N ASP A 94 20.79 38.24 7.34
CA ASP A 94 20.14 37.95 6.05
C ASP A 94 18.94 38.89 5.85
N PRO A 95 19.16 40.13 5.34
CA PRO A 95 18.08 41.08 5.03
C PRO A 95 17.15 40.55 3.93
N PHE A 96 15.88 40.97 3.96
CA PHE A 96 14.93 40.66 2.89
C PHE A 96 15.47 41.15 1.53
N PRO A 97 15.49 40.34 0.45
CA PRO A 97 14.97 38.98 0.28
C PRO A 97 16.00 37.89 0.66
N TYR A 98 15.71 37.07 1.69
CA TYR A 98 16.60 36.09 2.35
C TYR A 98 17.45 35.25 1.38
N ILE A 99 18.66 35.72 1.06
CA ILE A 99 19.49 35.14 -0.01
C ILE A 99 20.14 33.83 0.44
N ALA A 100 20.50 33.74 1.72
CA ALA A 100 21.12 32.55 2.28
C ALA A 100 20.10 31.41 2.40
N LEU A 101 18.88 31.73 2.85
CA LEU A 101 17.79 30.75 2.92
C LEU A 101 17.42 30.23 1.54
N ASN A 102 17.29 31.12 0.55
CA ASN A 102 16.97 30.71 -0.82
C ASN A 102 18.07 29.82 -1.45
N LEU A 103 19.34 30.14 -1.18
CA LEU A 103 20.47 29.33 -1.66
C LEU A 103 20.45 27.91 -1.08
N VAL A 104 20.24 27.80 0.23
CA VAL A 104 20.17 26.50 0.92
C VAL A 104 18.95 25.70 0.45
N LEU A 105 17.78 26.33 0.32
CA LEU A 105 16.58 25.67 -0.18
C LEU A 105 16.75 25.17 -1.63
N SER A 106 17.39 25.97 -2.49
CA SER A 106 17.66 25.57 -3.88
C SER A 106 18.62 24.39 -3.95
N ALA A 107 19.67 24.37 -3.13
CA ALA A 107 20.60 23.25 -3.03
C ALA A 107 19.91 21.97 -2.50
N LEU A 108 19.06 22.10 -1.47
CA LEU A 108 18.28 20.99 -0.93
C LEU A 108 17.31 20.42 -1.97
N ALA A 109 16.61 21.28 -2.71
CA ALA A 109 15.72 20.87 -3.80
C ALA A 109 16.47 20.13 -4.91
N GLY A 110 17.68 20.58 -5.27
CA GLY A 110 18.52 19.90 -6.26
C GLY A 110 18.93 18.48 -5.84
N ILE A 111 19.15 18.24 -4.54
CA ILE A 111 19.51 16.93 -4.00
C ILE A 111 18.28 16.01 -3.86
N GLN A 112 17.07 16.57 -3.75
CA GLN A 112 15.84 15.77 -3.62
C GLN A 112 15.54 14.93 -4.86
N ALA A 113 15.73 15.47 -6.08
CA ALA A 113 15.36 14.76 -7.31
C ALA A 113 16.10 13.40 -7.49
N PRO A 114 17.43 13.30 -7.27
CA PRO A 114 18.13 12.01 -7.30
C PRO A 114 17.70 11.05 -6.18
N ILE A 115 17.46 11.54 -4.96
CA ILE A 115 17.02 10.71 -3.83
C ILE A 115 15.63 10.12 -4.11
N ILE A 116 14.72 10.94 -4.63
CA ILE A 116 13.39 10.51 -5.06
C ILE A 116 13.53 9.48 -6.18
N MET A 117 14.35 9.75 -7.20
CA MET A 117 14.59 8.83 -8.33
C MET A 117 15.19 7.49 -7.87
N MET A 118 16.10 7.49 -6.90
CA MET A 118 16.66 6.26 -6.33
C MET A 118 15.63 5.49 -5.50
N SER A 119 14.77 6.17 -4.74
CA SER A 119 13.70 5.52 -3.97
C SER A 119 12.61 4.91 -4.88
N GLN A 120 12.29 5.58 -5.99
CA GLN A 120 11.36 5.09 -7.01
C GLN A 120 11.92 3.90 -7.78
N ASN A 121 13.21 3.93 -8.17
CA ASN A 121 13.87 2.81 -8.84
C ASN A 121 13.82 1.53 -7.97
N ARG A 122 13.91 1.69 -6.65
CA ARG A 122 13.81 0.57 -5.69
C ARG A 122 12.37 0.10 -5.46
N ALA A 123 11.39 1.01 -5.48
CA ALA A 123 9.98 0.63 -5.45
C ALA A 123 9.60 -0.16 -6.71
N ALA A 124 10.03 0.32 -7.89
CA ALA A 124 9.78 -0.34 -9.18
C ALA A 124 10.36 -1.77 -9.22
N ALA A 125 11.57 -1.98 -8.71
CA ALA A 125 12.18 -3.32 -8.63
C ALA A 125 11.39 -4.28 -7.71
N ARG A 126 10.83 -3.77 -6.59
CA ARG A 126 9.95 -4.57 -5.71
C ARG A 126 8.62 -4.88 -6.39
N ASP A 127 8.05 -3.91 -7.08
CA ASP A 127 6.78 -4.05 -7.78
C ASP A 127 6.89 -5.05 -8.95
N GLU A 128 8.02 -5.07 -9.66
CA GLU A 128 8.29 -6.04 -10.71
C GLU A 128 8.38 -7.48 -10.17
N ALA A 129 9.10 -7.70 -9.07
CA ALA A 129 9.21 -9.01 -8.44
C ALA A 129 7.86 -9.52 -7.91
N LEU A 130 7.05 -8.63 -7.33
CA LEU A 130 5.68 -8.95 -6.91
C LEU A 130 4.79 -9.30 -8.11
N ALA A 131 4.89 -8.54 -9.20
CA ALA A 131 4.12 -8.80 -10.41
C ALA A 131 4.42 -10.17 -11.02
N GLN A 132 5.69 -10.58 -11.04
CA GLN A 132 6.09 -11.92 -11.52
C GLN A 132 5.49 -13.02 -10.64
N HIS A 133 5.56 -12.89 -9.32
CA HIS A 133 4.96 -13.87 -8.41
C HIS A 133 3.44 -13.96 -8.56
N HIS A 134 2.75 -12.83 -8.64
CA HIS A 134 1.30 -12.82 -8.85
C HIS A 134 0.90 -13.44 -10.19
N TYR A 135 1.72 -13.27 -11.23
CA TYR A 135 1.49 -13.91 -12.52
C TYR A 135 1.57 -15.45 -12.41
N GLU A 136 2.58 -15.97 -11.74
CA GLU A 136 2.72 -17.42 -11.52
C GLU A 136 1.59 -18.00 -10.66
N GLU A 137 1.19 -17.30 -9.59
CA GLU A 137 0.07 -17.73 -8.75
C GLU A 137 -1.23 -17.77 -9.54
N THR A 138 -1.49 -16.75 -10.36
CA THR A 138 -2.67 -16.69 -11.21
C THR A 138 -2.72 -17.88 -12.16
N GLN A 139 -1.60 -18.22 -12.82
CA GLN A 139 -1.55 -19.39 -13.70
C GLN A 139 -1.83 -20.71 -12.97
N LYS A 140 -1.29 -20.88 -11.75
CA LYS A 140 -1.55 -22.08 -10.93
C LYS A 140 -3.03 -22.15 -10.52
N ILE A 141 -3.64 -21.03 -10.17
CA ILE A 141 -5.07 -20.95 -9.84
C ILE A 141 -5.91 -21.36 -11.06
N ASP A 142 -5.60 -20.85 -12.26
CA ASP A 142 -6.30 -21.20 -13.48
C ASP A 142 -6.21 -22.71 -13.79
N GLN A 143 -5.01 -23.30 -13.64
CA GLN A 143 -4.81 -24.74 -13.82
C GLN A 143 -5.63 -25.56 -12.82
N LEU A 144 -5.65 -25.17 -11.55
CA LEU A 144 -6.42 -25.87 -10.52
C LEU A 144 -7.93 -25.74 -10.77
N LEU A 145 -8.39 -24.59 -11.24
CA LEU A 145 -9.79 -24.35 -11.57
C LEU A 145 -10.25 -25.18 -12.78
N GLN A 146 -9.40 -25.28 -13.80
CA GLN A 146 -9.63 -26.18 -14.95
C GLN A 146 -9.73 -27.64 -14.49
N ALA A 147 -8.76 -28.12 -13.70
CA ALA A 147 -8.78 -29.48 -13.19
C ALA A 147 -10.04 -29.79 -12.35
N ASN A 148 -10.50 -28.84 -11.54
CA ASN A 148 -11.73 -28.99 -10.75
C ASN A 148 -12.98 -29.03 -11.65
N THR A 149 -13.00 -28.22 -12.70
CA THR A 149 -14.08 -28.19 -13.70
C THR A 149 -14.15 -29.52 -14.45
N ASP A 150 -13.01 -30.06 -14.88
CA ASP A 150 -12.93 -31.35 -15.59
C ASP A 150 -13.42 -32.50 -14.72
N LEU A 151 -13.03 -32.53 -13.44
CA LEU A 151 -13.53 -33.51 -12.48
C LEU A 151 -15.05 -33.40 -12.31
N THR A 152 -15.59 -32.18 -12.23
CA THR A 152 -17.03 -31.94 -12.11
C THR A 152 -17.77 -32.44 -13.35
N GLN A 153 -17.21 -32.22 -14.55
CA GLN A 153 -17.76 -32.75 -15.80
C GLN A 153 -17.76 -34.28 -15.84
N GLN A 154 -16.68 -34.92 -15.38
CA GLN A 154 -16.61 -36.39 -15.29
C GLN A 154 -17.66 -36.97 -14.35
N VAL A 155 -17.87 -36.35 -13.18
CA VAL A 155 -18.93 -36.76 -12.25
C VAL A 155 -20.31 -36.60 -12.89
N HIS A 156 -20.54 -35.52 -13.63
CA HIS A 156 -21.80 -35.31 -14.34
C HIS A 156 -22.06 -36.36 -15.42
N ASP A 157 -21.05 -36.68 -16.24
CA ASP A 157 -21.13 -37.69 -17.30
C ASP A 157 -21.36 -39.10 -16.73
N LEU A 158 -20.64 -39.47 -15.66
CA LEU A 158 -20.86 -40.73 -14.96
C LEU A 158 -22.29 -40.83 -14.38
N THR A 159 -22.78 -39.73 -13.80
CA THR A 159 -24.14 -39.65 -13.28
C THR A 159 -25.18 -39.85 -14.38
N GLN A 160 -24.98 -39.22 -15.54
CA GLN A 160 -25.86 -39.37 -16.70
C GLN A 160 -25.84 -40.81 -17.24
N LYS A 161 -24.67 -41.44 -17.34
CA LYS A 161 -24.53 -42.85 -17.76
C LYS A 161 -25.26 -43.80 -16.82
N VAL A 162 -25.14 -43.61 -15.51
CA VAL A 162 -25.89 -44.39 -14.52
C VAL A 162 -27.39 -44.21 -14.73
N HIS A 163 -27.88 -42.98 -14.89
CA HIS A 163 -29.31 -42.71 -15.10
C HIS A 163 -29.86 -43.43 -16.35
N VAL A 164 -29.13 -43.38 -17.46
CA VAL A 164 -29.51 -44.06 -18.71
C VAL A 164 -29.53 -45.58 -18.54
N LEU A 165 -28.52 -46.15 -17.86
CA LEU A 165 -28.50 -47.60 -17.60
C LEU A 165 -29.66 -48.03 -16.70
N THR A 166 -29.98 -47.24 -15.68
CA THR A 166 -31.14 -47.48 -14.81
C THR A 166 -32.45 -47.45 -15.60
N GLU A 167 -32.63 -46.47 -16.49
CA GLU A 167 -33.83 -46.35 -17.32
C GLU A 167 -33.99 -47.57 -18.25
N ARG A 168 -32.89 -48.01 -18.89
CA ARG A 168 -32.89 -49.20 -19.75
C ARG A 168 -33.26 -50.46 -19.00
N LEU A 169 -32.71 -50.68 -17.81
CA LEU A 169 -33.05 -51.84 -16.99
C LEU A 169 -34.54 -51.84 -16.60
N CYS A 170 -35.10 -50.67 -16.30
CA CYS A 170 -36.51 -50.53 -15.97
C CYS A 170 -37.41 -50.85 -17.18
N GLN A 171 -37.03 -50.43 -18.39
CA GLN A 171 -37.73 -50.78 -19.63
C GLN A 171 -37.68 -52.28 -19.96
N THR A 172 -36.55 -52.95 -19.71
CA THR A 172 -36.43 -54.40 -19.97
C THR A 172 -37.15 -55.29 -18.95
N ALA A 173 -37.48 -54.74 -17.77
CA ALA A 173 -38.19 -55.46 -16.72
C ALA A 173 -39.72 -55.31 -16.80
N SER A 174 -40.23 -54.49 -17.73
CA SER A 174 -41.66 -54.31 -18.04
C SER A 174 -42.07 -55.13 -19.24
#